data_AF-A0A538QWL5-F1
#
_entry.id   AF-A0A538QWL5-F1
#
_cell.length_a   1.000
_cell.length_b   1.000
_cell.length_c   1.000
_cell.angle_alpha   90.00
_cell.angle_beta   90.00
_cell.angle_gamma   90.00
#
_symmetry.space_group_name_H-M   'P 1'
#
loop_
_entity.id
_entity.type
_entity.pdbx_description
1 polymer ?
#
loop_
_entity_poly.entity_id
_entity_poly.type
_entity_poly.pdbx_seq_one_letter_code
_entity_poly.pdbx_strand_id
1 'polypeptide(L)'
;MFTEELDYFMQPIALDIQLQATAGPGYQFGEVVGSHLWSAGARSGTMQIPAVFVASRTSQGGGQGRRGGGSMIFLHLTPTTGNTGRVADVTLSFRTPGSAERVSQTVSLNYASDPMETPAQTYLSAPEMAERYAMYNMFLGLRAATQASDPGCAMAALDATRAAATDWNRSHEDPDLAADLTLVDQYRANLQTRTSGEPRPVGECSAAGDPYEPVDPRPIDDVRTDYVCSAGGAAGGLPIALAALVASLRRRRRV
;
A
#
# COMPACT_ATOMS: atom_id res chain seq x y z
N MET A 1 -12.09 21.05 -21.60
CA MET A 1 -11.64 19.83 -20.87
C MET A 1 -12.73 18.75 -20.89
N PHE A 2 -14.00 19.06 -20.58
CA PHE A 2 -15.11 18.09 -20.72
C PHE A 2 -15.46 17.65 -22.15
N THR A 3 -15.02 18.35 -23.20
CA THR A 3 -15.29 17.98 -24.60
C THR A 3 -14.42 16.83 -25.12
N GLU A 4 -13.28 16.53 -24.49
CA GLU A 4 -12.41 15.40 -24.85
C GLU A 4 -12.84 14.08 -24.20
N GLU A 5 -13.77 14.14 -23.25
CA GLU A 5 -14.31 13.00 -22.49
C GLU A 5 -15.70 12.54 -22.94
N LEU A 6 -16.29 13.11 -24.00
CA LEU A 6 -17.71 12.86 -24.36
C LEU A 6 -17.94 11.90 -25.54
N ASP A 7 -16.90 11.46 -26.25
CA ASP A 7 -17.02 10.45 -27.32
C ASP A 7 -16.52 9.08 -26.83
N TYR A 8 -17.38 8.41 -26.06
CA TYR A 8 -17.12 7.07 -25.51
C TYR A 8 -18.32 6.15 -25.70
N PHE A 9 -18.02 4.88 -25.91
CA PHE A 9 -19.00 3.80 -25.89
C PHE A 9 -19.02 3.16 -24.49
N MET A 10 -20.20 3.00 -23.87
CA MET A 10 -20.36 2.25 -22.62
C MET A 10 -21.12 0.96 -22.86
N GLN A 11 -20.49 -0.17 -22.57
CA GLN A 11 -21.16 -1.46 -22.49
C GLN A 11 -20.92 -2.06 -21.11
N PRO A 12 -21.98 -2.49 -20.38
CA PRO A 12 -21.79 -3.22 -19.15
C PRO A 12 -21.07 -4.53 -19.47
N ILE A 13 -20.09 -4.91 -18.66
CA ILE A 13 -19.41 -6.20 -18.77
C ILE A 13 -19.73 -7.12 -17.59
N ALA A 14 -20.18 -6.56 -16.47
CA ALA A 14 -20.61 -7.29 -15.29
C ALA A 14 -21.65 -6.48 -14.51
N LEU A 15 -22.64 -7.16 -13.94
CA LEU A 15 -23.73 -6.60 -13.12
C LEU A 15 -23.75 -7.30 -11.74
N ASP A 16 -24.25 -6.61 -10.73
CA ASP A 16 -24.37 -7.07 -9.33
C ASP A 16 -23.12 -7.77 -8.82
N ILE A 17 -21.99 -7.10 -8.98
CA ILE A 17 -20.71 -7.65 -8.59
C ILE A 17 -20.65 -7.65 -7.06
N GLN A 18 -20.33 -8.79 -6.50
CA GLN A 18 -20.06 -8.95 -5.09
C GLN A 18 -18.63 -9.45 -4.94
N LEU A 19 -17.82 -8.64 -4.25
CA LEU A 19 -16.50 -9.04 -3.80
C LEU A 19 -16.61 -9.38 -2.31
N GLN A 20 -16.03 -10.51 -1.94
CA GLN A 20 -15.93 -10.95 -0.55
C GLN A 20 -14.50 -11.40 -0.30
N ALA A 21 -13.93 -10.98 0.83
CA ALA A 21 -12.64 -11.47 1.28
C ALA A 21 -12.78 -12.06 2.68
N THR A 22 -12.07 -13.16 2.96
CA THR A 22 -12.04 -13.83 4.27
C THR A 22 -10.59 -14.10 4.66
N ALA A 23 -10.16 -13.60 5.82
CA ALA A 23 -8.81 -13.74 6.31
C ALA A 23 -8.55 -15.15 6.86
N GLY A 24 -7.36 -15.67 6.57
CA GLY A 24 -6.86 -16.92 7.09
C GLY A 24 -6.74 -16.92 8.61
N PRO A 25 -6.54 -18.09 9.25
CA PRO A 25 -6.54 -18.22 10.71
C PRO A 25 -5.47 -17.39 11.45
N GLY A 26 -4.39 -16.98 10.77
CA GLY A 26 -3.31 -16.17 11.33
C GLY A 26 -3.29 -14.71 10.85
N TYR A 27 -4.38 -14.21 10.27
CA TYR A 27 -4.46 -12.87 9.71
C TYR A 27 -5.74 -12.15 10.14
N GLN A 28 -5.63 -10.83 10.27
CA GLN A 28 -6.73 -9.90 10.48
C GLN A 28 -6.82 -8.93 9.29
N PHE A 29 -8.03 -8.54 8.91
CA PHE A 29 -8.20 -7.47 7.94
C PHE A 29 -7.85 -6.12 8.58
N GLY A 30 -7.00 -5.37 7.90
CA GLY A 30 -6.78 -3.95 8.14
C GLY A 30 -7.57 -3.11 7.16
N GLU A 31 -6.98 -1.99 6.76
CA GLU A 31 -7.60 -1.02 5.86
C GLU A 31 -7.91 -1.59 4.47
N VAL A 32 -8.91 -0.99 3.82
CA VAL A 32 -9.22 -1.21 2.40
C VAL A 32 -9.13 0.10 1.65
N VAL A 33 -8.29 0.16 0.62
CA VAL A 33 -8.04 1.37 -0.17
C VAL A 33 -8.58 1.18 -1.58
N GLY A 34 -9.14 2.25 -2.17
CA GLY A 34 -9.63 2.26 -3.55
C GLY A 34 -11.14 2.07 -3.69
N SER A 35 -11.88 1.89 -2.60
CA SER A 35 -13.34 1.92 -2.61
C SER A 35 -13.93 2.37 -1.28
N HIS A 36 -14.98 3.20 -1.35
CA HIS A 36 -15.83 3.55 -0.19
C HIS A 36 -16.99 2.57 0.03
N LEU A 37 -17.13 1.55 -0.82
CA LEU A 37 -18.23 0.59 -0.76
C LEU A 37 -17.91 -0.63 0.11
N TRP A 38 -16.72 -0.66 0.71
CA TRP A 38 -16.28 -1.78 1.52
C TRP A 38 -16.90 -1.76 2.91
N SER A 39 -17.44 -2.90 3.33
CA SER A 39 -17.88 -3.16 4.68
C SER A 39 -16.99 -4.25 5.29
N ALA A 40 -16.19 -3.88 6.28
CA ALA A 40 -15.27 -4.79 6.97
C ALA A 40 -15.85 -5.32 8.29
N GLY A 41 -15.58 -6.59 8.58
CA GLY A 41 -15.54 -7.18 9.90
C GLY A 41 -14.13 -7.71 10.18
N ALA A 42 -13.86 -8.18 11.41
CA ALA A 42 -12.51 -8.54 11.85
C ALA A 42 -11.80 -9.60 10.96
N ARG A 43 -12.56 -10.53 10.37
CA ARG A 43 -12.02 -11.65 9.56
C ARG A 43 -12.66 -11.81 8.20
N SER A 44 -13.59 -10.94 7.84
CA SER A 44 -14.21 -10.95 6.52
C SER A 44 -14.63 -9.55 6.14
N GLY A 45 -14.68 -9.26 4.86
CA GLY A 45 -15.26 -8.04 4.36
C GLY A 45 -15.92 -8.27 3.02
N THR A 46 -16.80 -7.35 2.65
CA THR A 46 -17.55 -7.44 1.41
C THR A 46 -17.83 -6.07 0.85
N MET A 47 -17.95 -5.99 -0.47
CA MET A 47 -18.48 -4.84 -1.18
C MET A 47 -19.37 -5.29 -2.32
N GLN A 48 -20.30 -4.42 -2.69
CA GLN A 48 -21.21 -4.61 -3.80
C GLN A 48 -21.02 -3.47 -4.80
N ILE A 49 -20.75 -3.80 -6.06
CA ILE A 49 -20.66 -2.85 -7.17
C ILE A 49 -21.83 -3.14 -8.11
N PRO A 50 -22.76 -2.19 -8.32
CA PRO A 50 -23.95 -2.43 -9.13
C PRO A 50 -23.64 -2.88 -10.56
N ALA A 51 -22.64 -2.27 -11.19
CA ALA A 51 -22.23 -2.61 -12.54
C ALA A 51 -20.80 -2.12 -12.83
N VAL A 52 -20.09 -2.84 -13.71
CA VAL A 52 -18.84 -2.40 -14.31
C VAL A 52 -19.05 -2.25 -15.80
N PHE A 53 -18.59 -1.12 -16.34
CA PHE A 53 -18.68 -0.75 -17.74
C PHE A 53 -17.28 -0.66 -18.32
N VAL A 54 -17.12 -1.10 -19.56
CA VAL A 54 -15.95 -0.73 -20.36
C VAL A 54 -16.31 0.54 -21.10
N ALA A 55 -15.52 1.58 -20.86
CA ALA A 55 -15.51 2.80 -21.64
C ALA A 55 -14.28 2.79 -22.55
N SER A 56 -14.47 2.86 -23.86
CA SER A 56 -13.38 3.05 -24.81
C SER A 56 -13.52 4.41 -25.49
N ARG A 57 -12.39 5.09 -25.68
CA ARG A 57 -12.33 6.31 -26.50
C ARG A 57 -12.43 5.91 -27.96
N THR A 58 -13.19 6.66 -28.75
CA THR A 58 -13.32 6.49 -30.20
C THR A 58 -12.24 7.24 -30.98
N SER A 59 -11.47 8.14 -30.33
CA SER A 59 -10.32 8.84 -30.93
C SER A 59 -9.19 9.11 -29.93
N GLN A 60 -7.95 9.11 -30.43
CA GLN A 60 -6.71 9.28 -29.68
C GLN A 60 -6.15 10.70 -29.89
N GLY A 61 -6.32 11.59 -28.91
CA GLY A 61 -5.46 12.77 -28.78
C GLY A 61 -4.12 12.33 -28.18
N GLY A 62 -3.07 12.26 -28.99
CA GLY A 62 -1.76 11.65 -28.69
C GLY A 62 -0.87 12.38 -27.69
N GLY A 63 -1.35 12.62 -26.47
CA GLY A 63 -0.50 13.03 -25.36
C GLY A 63 0.14 11.80 -24.67
N GLN A 64 1.40 11.91 -24.27
CA GLN A 64 2.06 10.98 -23.32
C GLN A 64 1.50 11.13 -21.88
N GLY A 65 0.23 11.49 -21.72
CA GLY A 65 -0.41 11.67 -20.42
C GLY A 65 -0.86 10.34 -19.81
N ARG A 66 -0.98 10.33 -18.47
CA ARG A 66 -1.51 9.22 -17.67
C ARG A 66 -2.74 8.60 -18.34
N ARG A 67 -2.57 7.40 -18.85
CA ARG A 67 -3.59 6.63 -19.56
C ARG A 67 -4.54 6.04 -18.51
N GLY A 68 -5.46 6.87 -18.03
CA GLY A 68 -6.46 6.49 -17.03
C GLY A 68 -7.22 5.24 -17.46
N GLY A 69 -7.06 4.16 -16.69
CA GLY A 69 -7.74 2.88 -16.97
C GLY A 69 -7.55 1.79 -15.92
N GLY A 70 -6.76 2.01 -14.86
CA GLY A 70 -6.57 1.04 -13.78
C GLY A 70 -7.25 1.52 -12.49
N SER A 71 -8.39 0.93 -12.14
CA SER A 71 -8.92 1.00 -10.78
C SER A 71 -8.40 -0.18 -9.98
N MET A 72 -7.85 0.06 -8.79
CA MET A 72 -7.34 -0.98 -7.90
C MET A 72 -8.04 -0.90 -6.55
N ILE A 73 -8.29 -2.06 -5.96
CA ILE A 73 -8.69 -2.21 -4.56
C ILE A 73 -7.55 -2.90 -3.84
N PHE A 74 -7.05 -2.29 -2.77
CA PHE A 74 -6.03 -2.86 -1.91
C PHE A 74 -6.69 -3.32 -0.61
N LEU A 75 -6.44 -4.58 -0.25
CA LEU A 75 -6.90 -5.16 1.01
C LEU A 75 -5.67 -5.38 1.89
N HIS A 76 -5.57 -4.64 2.99
CA HIS A 76 -4.48 -4.86 3.95
C HIS A 76 -4.81 -6.04 4.87
N LEU A 77 -3.81 -6.89 5.09
CA LEU A 77 -3.90 -8.05 5.98
C LEU A 77 -2.72 -8.00 6.95
N THR A 78 -3.02 -7.92 8.23
CA THR A 78 -2.00 -7.93 9.29
C THR A 78 -1.86 -9.34 9.84
N PRO A 79 -0.65 -9.92 9.88
CA PRO A 79 -0.46 -11.20 10.53
C PRO A 79 -0.62 -11.06 12.05
N THR A 80 -1.37 -11.98 12.65
CA THR A 80 -1.59 -12.02 14.11
C THR A 80 -0.81 -13.15 14.78
N THR A 81 -0.30 -14.09 13.98
CA THR A 81 0.49 -15.23 14.43
C THR A 81 1.50 -15.61 13.35
N GLY A 82 2.45 -16.49 13.72
CA GLY A 82 3.35 -17.12 12.75
C GLY A 82 2.63 -17.92 11.67
N ASN A 83 3.44 -18.54 10.81
CA ASN A 83 2.97 -19.16 9.56
C ASN A 83 1.81 -20.18 9.74
N THR A 84 0.69 -19.91 9.10
CA THR A 84 -0.46 -20.84 8.98
C THR A 84 -0.65 -21.36 7.55
N GLY A 85 0.22 -20.97 6.62
CA GLY A 85 0.19 -21.29 5.19
C GLY A 85 -0.89 -20.56 4.39
N ARG A 86 -2.00 -20.16 5.03
CA ARG A 86 -3.17 -19.55 4.38
C ARG A 86 -3.34 -18.09 4.79
N VAL A 87 -3.37 -17.21 3.80
CA VAL A 87 -3.47 -15.76 3.98
C VAL A 87 -4.93 -15.29 3.94
N ALA A 88 -5.63 -15.59 2.85
CA ALA A 88 -7.03 -15.19 2.67
C ALA A 88 -7.69 -15.96 1.53
N ASP A 89 -9.01 -15.98 1.48
CA ASP A 89 -9.76 -16.27 0.27
C ASP A 89 -10.43 -14.99 -0.22
N VAL A 90 -10.39 -14.77 -1.54
CA VAL A 90 -11.08 -13.68 -2.21
C VAL A 90 -12.05 -14.28 -3.23
N THR A 91 -13.33 -14.00 -3.05
CA THR A 91 -14.41 -14.47 -3.92
C THR A 91 -15.01 -13.28 -4.66
N LEU A 92 -15.01 -13.34 -5.99
CA LEU A 92 -15.71 -12.43 -6.87
C LEU A 92 -16.90 -13.17 -7.47
N SER A 93 -18.10 -12.61 -7.37
CA SER A 93 -19.26 -13.11 -8.09
C SER A 93 -20.00 -11.98 -8.81
N PHE A 94 -20.54 -12.27 -9.99
CA PHE A 94 -21.21 -11.27 -10.83
C PHE A 94 -22.20 -11.94 -11.79
N ARG A 95 -23.07 -11.15 -12.41
CA ARG A 95 -23.90 -11.56 -13.55
C ARG A 95 -23.35 -10.98 -14.83
N THR A 96 -23.35 -11.76 -15.92
CA THR A 96 -23.08 -11.22 -17.25
C THR A 96 -24.31 -10.47 -17.76
N PRO A 97 -24.14 -9.40 -18.56
CA PRO A 97 -25.27 -8.68 -19.15
C PRO A 97 -26.17 -9.62 -19.95
N GLY A 98 -27.48 -9.56 -19.71
CA GLY A 98 -28.47 -10.42 -20.37
C GLY A 98 -28.62 -11.81 -19.75
N SER A 99 -27.84 -12.18 -18.73
CA SER A 99 -27.99 -13.43 -17.98
C SER A 99 -28.55 -13.17 -16.57
N ALA A 100 -29.38 -14.09 -16.09
CA ALA A 100 -29.80 -14.13 -14.68
C ALA A 100 -28.82 -14.93 -13.81
N GLU A 101 -27.95 -15.75 -14.43
CA GLU A 101 -27.02 -16.62 -13.71
C GLU A 101 -25.84 -15.83 -13.13
N ARG A 102 -25.42 -16.22 -11.92
CA ARG A 102 -24.22 -15.68 -11.28
C ARG A 102 -23.03 -16.58 -11.59
N VAL A 103 -21.97 -15.97 -12.09
CA VAL A 103 -20.64 -16.55 -12.16
C VAL A 103 -19.92 -16.23 -10.85
N SER A 104 -19.21 -17.20 -10.28
CA SER A 104 -18.43 -17.03 -9.05
C SER A 104 -17.04 -17.62 -9.23
N GLN A 105 -16.03 -16.90 -8.76
CA GLN A 105 -14.64 -17.34 -8.74
C GLN A 105 -14.04 -17.03 -7.37
N THR A 106 -13.35 -18.02 -6.80
CA THR A 106 -12.60 -17.86 -5.56
C THR A 106 -11.12 -18.05 -5.85
N VAL A 107 -10.30 -17.13 -5.33
CA VAL A 107 -8.84 -17.21 -5.30
C VAL A 107 -8.40 -17.38 -3.86
N SER A 108 -7.69 -18.47 -3.57
CA SER A 108 -7.05 -18.67 -2.27
C SER A 108 -5.61 -18.17 -2.30
N LEU A 109 -5.29 -17.27 -1.39
CA LEU A 109 -3.97 -16.69 -1.21
C LEU A 109 -3.22 -17.46 -0.13
N ASN A 110 -2.05 -17.99 -0.49
CA ASN A 110 -1.18 -18.74 0.40
C ASN A 110 0.18 -18.06 0.45
N TYR A 111 0.82 -18.08 1.62
CA TYR A 111 2.16 -17.57 1.81
C TYR A 111 2.95 -18.54 2.69
N ALA A 112 4.07 -19.02 2.17
CA ALA A 112 4.80 -20.13 2.78
C ALA A 112 5.85 -19.68 3.80
N SER A 113 6.27 -18.42 3.79
CA SER A 113 7.21 -17.88 4.78
C SER A 113 6.49 -17.46 6.06
N ASP A 114 7.25 -17.28 7.14
CA ASP A 114 6.70 -16.73 8.37
C ASP A 114 6.34 -15.25 8.17
N PRO A 115 5.06 -14.86 8.27
CA PRO A 115 4.68 -13.46 8.08
C PRO A 115 5.06 -12.56 9.26
N MET A 116 5.51 -13.13 10.38
CA MET A 116 6.06 -12.36 11.51
C MET A 116 7.53 -11.93 11.27
N GLU A 117 8.18 -12.51 10.26
CA GLU A 117 9.53 -12.11 9.85
C GLU A 117 9.44 -11.12 8.69
N THR A 118 10.13 -9.98 8.83
CA THR A 118 10.24 -9.04 7.72
C THR A 118 11.24 -9.60 6.70
N PRO A 119 10.81 -9.89 5.46
CA PRO A 119 11.72 -10.43 4.46
C PRO A 119 12.74 -9.37 4.05
N ALA A 120 13.98 -9.82 3.77
CA ALA A 120 15.05 -8.92 3.33
C ALA A 120 14.77 -8.24 1.98
N GLN A 121 13.89 -8.83 1.17
CA GLN A 121 13.39 -8.25 -0.08
C GLN A 121 11.86 -8.30 -0.10
N THR A 122 11.25 -7.30 -0.74
CA THR A 122 9.81 -7.29 -1.00
C THR A 122 9.38 -8.57 -1.72
N TYR A 123 8.39 -9.25 -1.16
CA TYR A 123 7.75 -10.38 -1.83
C TYR A 123 6.61 -9.89 -2.72
N LEU A 124 6.65 -10.28 -4.00
CA LEU A 124 5.56 -10.08 -4.96
C LEU A 124 5.05 -11.44 -5.41
N SER A 125 3.73 -11.62 -5.42
CA SER A 125 3.11 -12.87 -5.90
C SER A 125 3.28 -13.08 -7.41
N ALA A 126 3.46 -11.99 -8.15
CA ALA A 126 3.70 -11.98 -9.59
C ALA A 126 4.46 -10.69 -9.99
N PRO A 127 5.29 -10.70 -11.05
CA PRO A 127 6.02 -9.52 -11.52
C PRO A 127 5.13 -8.31 -11.81
N GLU A 128 3.91 -8.55 -12.31
CA GLU A 128 2.92 -7.53 -12.65
C GLU A 128 2.45 -6.72 -11.42
N MET A 129 2.70 -7.21 -10.20
CA MET A 129 2.40 -6.48 -8.97
C MET A 129 3.40 -5.37 -8.66
N ALA A 130 4.57 -5.33 -9.31
CA ALA A 130 5.64 -4.39 -9.01
C ALA A 130 5.19 -2.92 -9.11
N GLU A 131 4.56 -2.55 -10.23
CA GLU A 131 4.04 -1.19 -10.45
C GLU A 131 2.94 -0.85 -9.44
N ARG A 132 2.01 -1.78 -9.19
CA ARG A 132 0.89 -1.60 -8.24
C ARG A 132 1.38 -1.44 -6.81
N TYR A 133 2.42 -2.17 -6.44
CA TYR A 133 3.09 -2.05 -5.16
C TYR A 133 3.74 -0.67 -5.00
N ALA A 134 4.51 -0.21 -5.99
CA ALA A 134 5.14 1.11 -5.95
C ALA A 134 4.10 2.25 -5.84
N MET A 135 3.05 2.18 -6.64
CA MET A 135 1.94 3.13 -6.61
C MET A 135 1.23 3.15 -5.25
N TYR A 136 0.95 1.97 -4.66
CA TYR A 136 0.31 1.88 -3.35
C TYR A 136 1.17 2.52 -2.26
N ASN A 137 2.48 2.25 -2.28
CA ASN A 137 3.44 2.84 -1.35
C ASN A 137 3.53 4.37 -1.46
N MET A 138 3.53 4.88 -2.70
CA MET A 138 3.47 6.33 -2.95
C MET A 138 2.20 6.94 -2.36
N PHE A 139 1.05 6.30 -2.56
CA PHE A 139 -0.22 6.72 -1.97
C PHE A 139 -0.17 6.76 -0.43
N LEU A 140 0.32 5.70 0.22
CA LEU A 140 0.43 5.64 1.67
C LEU A 140 1.30 6.77 2.22
N GLY A 141 2.43 7.02 1.57
CA GLY A 141 3.36 8.09 1.92
C GLY A 141 2.76 9.49 1.83
N LEU A 142 2.13 9.79 0.70
CA LEU A 142 1.45 11.07 0.49
C LEU A 142 0.26 11.24 1.44
N ARG A 143 -0.48 10.18 1.73
CA ARG A 143 -1.57 10.20 2.71
C ARG A 143 -1.02 10.55 4.11
N ALA A 144 0.04 9.89 4.55
CA ALA A 144 0.66 10.18 5.83
C ALA A 144 1.15 11.64 5.92
N ALA A 145 1.79 12.13 4.86
CA ALA A 145 2.26 13.51 4.81
C ALA A 145 1.13 14.55 4.87
N THR A 146 0.02 14.30 4.16
CA THR A 146 -1.11 15.22 4.07
C THR A 146 -2.01 15.21 5.30
N GLN A 147 -2.07 14.09 6.02
CA GLN A 147 -2.85 13.97 7.26
C GLN A 147 -2.06 14.36 8.51
N ALA A 148 -0.74 14.48 8.43
CA ALA A 148 0.08 14.92 9.54
C ALA A 148 -0.25 16.39 9.92
N SER A 149 -0.62 16.59 11.19
CA SER A 149 -0.84 17.93 11.75
C SER A 149 0.48 18.65 12.10
N ASP A 150 1.54 17.89 12.37
CA ASP A 150 2.90 18.41 12.58
C ASP A 150 3.70 18.43 11.27
N PRO A 151 4.22 19.60 10.84
CA PRO A 151 5.02 19.70 9.62
C PRO A 151 6.30 18.85 9.62
N GLY A 152 6.89 18.61 10.79
CA GLY A 152 8.06 17.74 10.93
C GLY A 152 7.73 16.28 10.64
N CYS A 153 6.55 15.83 11.06
CA CYS A 153 6.01 14.52 10.70
C CYS A 153 5.58 14.39 9.25
N ALA A 154 5.01 15.45 8.67
CA ALA A 154 4.75 15.48 7.23
C ALA A 154 6.04 15.33 6.43
N MET A 155 7.10 16.04 6.83
CA MET A 155 8.43 15.93 6.22
C MET A 155 9.01 14.52 6.36
N ALA A 156 8.93 13.94 7.56
CA ALA A 156 9.42 12.59 7.83
C ALA A 156 8.77 11.53 6.94
N ALA A 157 7.45 11.62 6.75
CA ALA A 157 6.72 10.74 5.84
C ALA A 157 7.23 10.90 4.39
N LEU A 158 7.33 12.12 3.89
CA LEU A 158 7.82 12.39 2.53
C LEU A 158 9.26 11.92 2.32
N ASP A 159 10.14 12.10 3.31
CA ASP A 159 11.52 11.62 3.26
C ASP A 159 11.60 10.09 3.15
N ALA A 160 10.81 9.38 3.96
CA ALA A 160 10.72 7.93 3.91
C ALA A 160 10.16 7.43 2.57
N THR A 161 9.07 8.02 2.09
CA THR A 161 8.46 7.69 0.78
C THR A 161 9.45 7.92 -0.36
N ARG A 162 10.13 9.07 -0.35
CA ARG A 162 11.13 9.41 -1.36
C ARG A 162 12.28 8.40 -1.36
N ALA A 163 12.80 8.04 -0.19
CA ALA A 163 13.89 7.08 -0.07
C ALA A 163 13.48 5.70 -0.61
N ALA A 164 12.32 5.19 -0.20
CA ALA A 164 11.79 3.91 -0.64
C ALA A 164 11.50 3.88 -2.15
N ALA A 165 10.80 4.89 -2.67
CA ALA A 165 10.49 4.98 -4.10
C ALA A 165 11.75 5.16 -4.96
N THR A 166 12.74 5.92 -4.49
CA THR A 166 14.04 6.05 -5.19
C THR A 166 14.78 4.71 -5.23
N ASP A 167 14.77 3.95 -4.13
CA ASP A 167 15.38 2.63 -4.08
C ASP A 167 14.71 1.63 -5.02
N TRP A 168 13.38 1.60 -5.00
CA TRP A 168 12.58 0.78 -5.90
C TRP A 168 12.85 1.09 -7.37
N ASN A 169 12.81 2.38 -7.74
CA ASN A 169 12.97 2.83 -9.12
C ASN A 169 14.36 2.55 -9.71
N ARG A 170 15.39 2.31 -8.87
CA ARG A 170 16.73 1.91 -9.35
C ARG A 170 16.73 0.51 -10.00
N SER A 171 15.80 -0.35 -9.60
CA SER A 171 15.69 -1.73 -10.09
C SER A 171 14.46 -1.97 -10.96
N HIS A 172 13.48 -1.07 -10.90
CA HIS A 172 12.21 -1.12 -11.62
C HIS A 172 11.94 0.25 -12.23
N GLU A 173 12.66 0.60 -13.30
CA GLU A 173 12.54 1.91 -13.94
C GLU A 173 11.10 2.16 -14.39
N ASP A 174 10.46 3.13 -13.75
CA ASP A 174 9.08 3.51 -13.97
C ASP A 174 9.00 5.05 -14.14
N PRO A 175 8.70 5.53 -15.37
CA PRO A 175 8.56 6.96 -15.65
C PRO A 175 7.47 7.65 -14.83
N ASP A 176 6.39 6.94 -14.48
CA ASP A 176 5.30 7.50 -13.67
C ASP A 176 5.74 7.66 -12.22
N LEU A 177 6.46 6.68 -11.67
CA LEU A 177 7.05 6.77 -10.32
C LEU A 177 8.12 7.88 -10.25
N ALA A 178 8.92 8.06 -11.31
CA ALA A 178 9.88 9.15 -11.40
C ALA A 178 9.20 10.53 -11.44
N ALA A 179 8.08 10.65 -12.14
CA ALA A 179 7.26 11.86 -12.12
C ALA A 179 6.65 12.12 -10.73
N ASP A 180 6.14 11.09 -10.06
CA ASP A 180 5.60 11.22 -8.69
C ASP A 180 6.68 11.61 -7.67
N LEU A 181 7.91 11.12 -7.81
CA LEU A 181 9.05 11.56 -7.00
C LEU A 181 9.33 13.07 -7.15
N THR A 182 9.11 13.63 -8.35
CA THR A 182 9.22 15.08 -8.57
C THR A 182 8.16 15.84 -7.77
N LEU A 183 6.93 15.32 -7.69
CA LEU A 183 5.86 15.91 -6.90
C LEU A 183 6.13 15.81 -5.39
N VAL A 184 6.70 14.69 -4.92
CA VAL A 184 7.16 14.54 -3.54
C VAL A 184 8.21 15.60 -3.20
N ASP A 185 9.20 15.81 -4.06
CA ASP A 185 10.24 16.82 -3.83
C ASP A 185 9.68 18.26 -3.83
N GLN A 186 8.68 18.55 -4.68
CA GLN A 186 7.99 19.85 -4.64
C GLN A 186 7.20 20.05 -3.35
N TYR A 187 6.54 19.01 -2.83
CA TYR A 187 5.83 19.10 -1.56
C TYR A 187 6.80 19.33 -0.38
N ARG A 188 7.93 18.61 -0.36
CA ARG A 188 9.00 18.85 0.62
C ARG A 188 9.50 20.29 0.58
N ALA A 189 9.80 20.81 -0.62
CA ALA A 189 10.23 22.20 -0.78
C ALA A 189 9.18 23.19 -0.25
N ASN A 190 7.89 22.97 -0.53
CA ASN A 190 6.82 23.80 0.00
C ASN A 190 6.77 23.77 1.54
N LEU A 191 6.94 22.61 2.16
CA LEU A 191 6.99 22.50 3.62
C LEU A 191 8.20 23.25 4.19
N GLN A 192 9.39 23.11 3.60
CA GLN A 192 10.60 23.81 4.04
C GLN A 192 10.45 25.34 4.01
N THR A 193 9.67 25.89 3.08
CA THR A 193 9.39 27.34 3.06
C THR A 193 8.44 27.82 4.16
N ARG A 194 7.67 26.90 4.77
CA ARG A 194 6.57 27.22 5.70
C ARG A 194 6.83 26.73 7.13
N THR A 195 7.80 25.85 7.33
CA THR A 195 8.22 25.37 8.65
C THR A 195 9.72 25.58 8.85
N SER A 196 10.09 26.03 10.04
CA SER A 196 11.49 26.07 10.50
C SER A 196 11.88 24.79 11.26
N GLY A 197 10.98 23.81 11.34
CA GLY A 197 11.17 22.57 12.08
C GLY A 197 11.97 21.54 11.27
N GLU A 198 13.01 21.00 11.89
CA GLU A 198 13.71 19.80 11.41
C GLU A 198 12.74 18.62 11.26
N PRO A 199 12.99 17.68 10.32
CA PRO A 199 12.22 16.45 10.21
C PRO A 199 12.16 15.71 11.55
N ARG A 200 10.99 15.21 11.92
CA ARG A 200 10.83 14.33 13.09
C ARG A 200 11.30 12.91 12.75
N PRO A 201 11.74 12.11 13.73
CA PRO A 201 11.87 10.68 13.52
C PRO A 201 10.51 10.07 13.16
N VAL A 202 10.44 9.27 12.08
CA VAL A 202 9.18 8.68 11.59
C VAL A 202 8.45 7.90 12.68
N GLY A 203 9.17 7.20 13.57
CA GLY A 203 8.59 6.43 14.67
C GLY A 203 7.98 7.27 15.80
N GLU A 204 8.24 8.59 15.84
CA GLU A 204 7.61 9.52 16.79
C GLU A 204 6.34 10.15 16.21
N CYS A 205 6.03 9.90 14.95
CA CYS A 205 4.91 10.50 14.24
C CYS A 205 3.65 9.69 14.39
N SER A 206 2.52 10.40 14.50
CA SER A 206 1.21 9.75 14.47
C SER A 206 1.00 9.10 13.12
N ALA A 207 0.53 7.86 13.10
CA ALA A 207 0.15 7.18 11.87
C ALA A 207 -0.95 7.96 11.12
N ALA A 208 -0.97 7.82 9.80
CA ALA A 208 -2.12 8.21 9.00
C ALA A 208 -3.36 7.47 9.54
N GLY A 209 -4.48 8.17 9.68
CA GLY A 209 -5.74 7.53 10.05
C GLY A 209 -6.23 6.62 8.93
N ASP A 210 -6.96 5.55 9.30
CA ASP A 210 -7.72 4.77 8.34
C ASP A 210 -8.90 5.64 7.85
N PRO A 211 -9.00 5.97 6.55
CA PRO A 211 -10.13 6.73 6.03
C PRO A 211 -11.46 5.93 6.08
N TYR A 212 -11.41 4.64 6.38
CA TYR A 212 -12.54 3.71 6.43
C TYR A 212 -12.60 3.01 7.79
N GLU A 213 -12.86 3.77 8.86
CA GLU A 213 -13.08 3.16 10.17
C GLU A 213 -14.16 2.05 10.08
N PRO A 214 -13.88 0.83 10.55
CA PRO A 214 -14.85 -0.26 10.51
C PRO A 214 -16.10 0.14 11.29
N VAL A 215 -17.26 -0.26 10.77
CA VAL A 215 -18.60 0.08 11.30
C VAL A 215 -18.82 -0.44 12.74
N ASP A 216 -17.94 -1.31 13.25
CA ASP A 216 -17.95 -1.81 14.62
C ASP A 216 -16.53 -1.77 15.23
N PRO A 217 -16.15 -0.68 15.91
CA PRO A 217 -14.85 -0.57 16.56
C PRO A 217 -14.86 -1.43 17.82
N ARG A 218 -14.36 -2.67 17.73
CA ARG A 218 -13.91 -3.34 18.96
C ARG A 218 -12.66 -2.60 19.48
N PRO A 219 -12.43 -2.58 20.80
CA PRO A 219 -11.17 -2.07 21.33
C PRO A 219 -10.07 -2.99 20.82
N ILE A 220 -9.36 -2.56 19.77
CA ILE A 220 -8.11 -3.17 19.36
C ILE A 220 -7.08 -2.53 20.28
N ASP A 221 -6.93 -3.09 21.48
CA ASP A 221 -5.77 -2.79 22.30
C ASP A 221 -4.55 -3.28 21.50
N ASP A 222 -3.76 -2.32 21.03
CA ASP A 222 -2.36 -2.48 20.64
C ASP A 222 -2.01 -2.97 19.21
N VAL A 223 -2.83 -2.68 18.20
CA VAL A 223 -2.37 -2.74 16.79
C VAL A 223 -2.60 -1.40 16.12
N ARG A 224 -1.74 -0.43 16.46
CA ARG A 224 -1.51 0.75 15.63
C ARG A 224 -0.83 0.25 14.36
N THR A 225 -1.61 -0.05 13.33
CA THR A 225 -1.04 -0.46 12.04
C THR A 225 -0.52 0.82 11.38
N ASP A 226 0.78 1.07 11.53
CA ASP A 226 1.44 2.29 11.08
C ASP A 226 1.65 2.25 9.57
N TYR A 227 1.03 3.17 8.81
CA TYR A 227 1.10 3.18 7.35
C TYR A 227 1.79 4.44 6.81
N VAL A 228 3.12 4.40 6.74
CA VAL A 228 3.91 5.40 5.98
C VAL A 228 4.34 4.83 4.63
N CYS A 229 4.73 3.55 4.61
CA CYS A 229 5.15 2.79 3.43
C CYS A 229 5.18 1.29 3.80
N SER A 230 4.69 0.40 2.94
CA SER A 230 4.85 -1.07 3.02
C SER A 230 6.15 -1.58 2.40
N ALA A 231 7.07 -0.69 1.99
CA ALA A 231 8.45 -1.00 1.67
C ALA A 231 9.16 -1.65 2.86
N GLY A 232 9.48 -2.94 2.73
CA GLY A 232 10.35 -3.63 3.67
C GLY A 232 11.70 -2.93 3.73
N GLY A 233 11.94 -2.15 4.79
CA GLY A 233 13.17 -1.37 4.92
C GLY A 233 13.11 -0.29 6.00
N ALA A 234 13.45 -0.69 7.22
CA ALA A 234 13.88 0.11 8.38
C ALA A 234 12.90 1.17 8.93
N ALA A 235 12.07 0.72 9.88
CA ALA A 235 11.88 1.53 11.08
C ALA A 235 13.27 1.78 11.70
N GLY A 236 13.66 3.05 11.81
CA GLY A 236 14.72 3.55 12.67
C GLY A 236 16.04 2.77 12.65
N GLY A 237 16.99 3.24 11.82
CA GLY A 237 18.39 2.90 12.02
C GLY A 237 18.84 3.33 13.43
N LEU A 238 18.86 2.40 14.38
CA LEU A 238 19.75 2.50 15.53
C LEU A 238 21.19 2.53 14.99
N PRO A 239 22.02 3.53 15.33
CA PRO A 239 23.41 3.50 14.93
C PRO A 239 24.06 2.29 15.60
N ILE A 240 24.51 1.33 14.79
CA ILE A 240 25.42 0.30 15.25
C ILE A 240 26.69 1.02 15.68
N ALA A 241 26.80 1.30 16.97
CA ALA A 241 28.06 1.69 17.59
C ALA A 241 29.00 0.49 17.50
N LEU A 242 29.87 0.48 16.49
CA LEU A 242 31.04 -0.39 16.45
C LEU A 242 31.96 0.02 17.61
N ALA A 243 31.76 -0.59 18.79
CA ALA A 243 32.73 -0.54 19.87
C ALA A 243 33.89 -1.48 19.48
N ALA A 244 34.87 -0.92 18.77
CA ALA A 244 36.19 -1.52 18.62
C ALA A 244 36.89 -1.55 19.99
N LEU A 245 36.71 -2.62 20.75
CA LEU A 245 37.51 -2.89 21.93
C LEU A 245 38.82 -3.57 21.51
N VAL A 246 39.78 -2.72 21.18
CA VAL A 246 41.21 -3.04 21.23
C VAL A 246 41.54 -3.43 22.67
N ALA A 247 41.79 -4.71 22.91
CA ALA A 247 42.48 -5.19 24.10
C ALA A 247 43.69 -6.04 23.68
N SER A 248 44.71 -5.35 23.19
CA SER A 248 46.06 -5.88 23.03
C SER A 248 46.84 -5.71 24.34
N LEU A 249 46.80 -6.71 25.24
CA LEU A 249 47.83 -6.84 26.28
C LEU A 249 48.29 -8.29 26.46
N ARG A 250 49.32 -8.61 25.67
CA ARG A 250 50.59 -9.26 26.06
C ARG A 250 50.57 -10.36 27.15
N ARG A 251 50.78 -11.60 26.67
CA ARG A 251 52.03 -12.40 26.84
C ARG A 251 52.47 -12.80 28.27
N ARG A 252 52.28 -14.10 28.63
CA ARG A 252 53.24 -14.96 29.38
C ARG A 252 52.99 -16.43 28.96
N ARG A 253 53.75 -17.04 28.04
CA ARG A 253 55.03 -17.80 28.14
C ARG A 253 55.06 -19.00 29.12
N ARG A 254 55.30 -20.20 28.53
CA ARG A 254 55.97 -21.44 29.02
C ARG A 254 55.20 -22.22 30.09
N VAL A 255 55.14 -23.57 30.10
CA VAL A 255 55.96 -24.66 29.51
C VAL A 255 55.03 -25.67 28.83
#